data_AF-A0A960L578-F1
#
_entry.id   AF-A0A960L578-F1
#
_cell.length_a   1.000
_cell.length_b   1.000
_cell.length_c   1.000
_cell.angle_alpha   90.00
_cell.angle_beta   90.00
_cell.angle_gamma   90.00
#
_symmetry.space_group_name_H-M   'P 1'
#
loop_
_entity.id
_entity.type
_entity.pdbx_description
1 polymer ?
#
loop_
_entity_poly.entity_id
_entity_poly.type
_entity_poly.pdbx_seq_one_letter_code
_entity_poly.pdbx_strand_id
1 'polypeptide(L)'
;AGADTIVLPAGTYTLSLVAPAGGPDDDSVGDLDITESLDLLGAGPGTSVDADGDVTHDRVFHISDPKDAGVAVTMTGLLIEGGEVRNANGGGILVESGAVANSQGASAGVSLTLDSCVVNVNNVHSDATGPDGHPLGGSGGGIYSTGDLRLVRSDVITNRADVQGGGIFSAGPMEVAEAYLAGNDAPVGGALFETGSHVSHLSRTLIAFNTAGRGAGSASDGAVLQLFDNCTFHRNAAALVGGAIDAAGTVDLNHCTISENSAAASAAEGGAGLNAAGSGAFEVGDFRLRNTILAENYFSVSLLPPQVPESINCGCSGGACSPGAQFLSLGHNLEDGHACDLEALGDLVDTDPQLSGLYYFGTHDLVQAINPRSPATDAVPQPCISYDERGLPRPIDGDGDGEAACDIGAYERQARDRHLIFDDFNAGDLSAWSRVVTDPGNTIGATAAAAYDAPFGLEASLNGSGGQAYVEDDSAADDTHLFWSFLFNANEMSMADNTRHKIFQAYQRAPLVRLVTLVLRYRDGEGMALRVKVHEDDGSWIGSSWQPISTSGPVWVFIEWERATAPGATDGILLFEFTGGELQTLTEIDNDAAGNVDFIRLGITGGADPGTTGSHFFDDVWGARQPLL
;
A
#
# COMPACT_ATOMS: atom_id res chain seq x y z
N ALA A 1 25.09 7.53 -34.57
CA ALA A 1 23.64 7.35 -34.58
C ALA A 1 23.32 6.42 -33.43
N GLY A 2 22.64 6.96 -32.44
CA GLY A 2 22.35 6.43 -31.11
C GLY A 2 21.75 7.60 -30.32
N ALA A 3 20.95 7.32 -29.28
CA ALA A 3 20.43 8.36 -28.41
C ALA A 3 21.58 9.17 -27.81
N ASP A 4 21.38 10.46 -27.64
CA ASP A 4 22.28 11.24 -26.79
C ASP A 4 22.10 10.81 -25.33
N THR A 5 23.15 10.93 -24.51
CA THR A 5 23.08 10.61 -23.08
C THR A 5 23.40 11.84 -22.27
N ILE A 6 22.47 12.24 -21.40
CA ILE A 6 22.64 13.30 -20.40
C ILE A 6 22.74 12.65 -19.03
N VAL A 7 23.78 13.01 -18.27
CA VAL A 7 23.98 12.55 -16.89
C VAL A 7 23.82 13.73 -15.95
N LEU A 8 22.85 13.65 -15.06
CA LEU A 8 22.56 14.63 -14.03
C LEU A 8 23.12 14.14 -12.68
N PRO A 9 24.16 14.81 -12.13
CA PRO A 9 24.55 14.60 -10.75
C PRO A 9 23.40 14.90 -9.79
N ALA A 10 23.44 14.31 -8.60
CA ALA A 10 22.50 14.62 -7.52
C ALA A 10 22.43 16.13 -7.26
N GLY A 11 21.20 16.63 -7.11
CA GLY A 11 20.86 18.04 -6.99
C GLY A 11 19.45 18.30 -7.51
N THR A 12 18.95 19.50 -7.24
CA THR A 12 17.67 19.99 -7.77
C THR A 12 17.93 20.91 -8.95
N TYR A 13 17.29 20.61 -10.08
CA TYR A 13 17.33 21.35 -11.33
C TYR A 13 15.98 22.04 -11.53
N THR A 14 15.86 23.22 -10.93
CA THR A 14 14.63 24.02 -10.97
C THR A 14 14.53 24.81 -12.28
N LEU A 15 13.44 24.66 -13.01
CA LEU A 15 13.12 25.46 -14.19
C LEU A 15 12.79 26.91 -13.77
N SER A 16 13.01 27.87 -14.66
CA SER A 16 12.86 29.30 -14.30
C SER A 16 12.30 30.17 -15.42
N LEU A 17 12.03 29.59 -16.58
CA LEU A 17 11.44 30.30 -17.70
C LEU A 17 9.92 30.29 -17.53
N VAL A 18 9.29 31.46 -17.53
CA VAL A 18 7.85 31.59 -17.34
C VAL A 18 7.15 31.50 -18.69
N ALA A 19 6.19 30.58 -18.82
CA ALA A 19 5.32 30.50 -19.98
C ALA A 19 4.37 31.72 -20.00
N PRO A 20 4.43 32.60 -21.02
CA PRO A 20 3.45 33.67 -21.14
C PRO A 20 2.08 33.07 -21.42
N ALA A 21 1.01 33.59 -20.79
CA ALA A 21 -0.35 33.11 -21.03
C ALA A 21 -0.71 33.16 -22.52
N GLY A 22 -0.92 31.99 -23.15
CA GLY A 22 -1.17 31.84 -24.58
C GLY A 22 0.06 32.03 -25.47
N GLY A 23 1.27 31.91 -24.90
CA GLY A 23 2.55 31.84 -25.60
C GLY A 23 2.78 30.52 -26.35
N PRO A 24 3.92 30.39 -27.05
CA PRO A 24 4.32 29.09 -27.62
C PRO A 24 4.55 28.08 -26.49
N ASP A 25 4.30 26.81 -26.79
CA ASP A 25 4.63 25.64 -25.97
C ASP A 25 5.93 25.10 -26.59
N ASP A 26 7.06 25.75 -26.28
CA ASP A 26 8.39 25.40 -26.81
C ASP A 26 9.52 25.72 -25.83
N ASP A 27 10.70 25.11 -26.01
CA ASP A 27 11.92 25.26 -25.18
C ASP A 27 12.42 26.70 -24.91
N SER A 28 11.84 27.70 -25.58
CA SER A 28 12.14 29.11 -25.34
C SER A 28 11.38 29.68 -24.13
N VAL A 29 10.41 28.93 -23.60
CA VAL A 29 9.59 29.24 -22.43
C VAL A 29 9.22 27.94 -21.68
N GLY A 30 9.30 27.92 -20.35
CA GLY A 30 8.73 26.80 -19.59
C GLY A 30 9.50 25.48 -19.65
N ASP A 31 8.81 24.43 -20.09
CA ASP A 31 9.17 23.01 -19.96
C ASP A 31 10.36 22.55 -20.83
N LEU A 32 10.74 21.28 -20.68
CA LEU A 32 11.85 20.68 -21.42
C LEU A 32 11.35 19.82 -22.59
N ASP A 33 11.45 20.37 -23.80
CA ASP A 33 11.15 19.68 -25.05
C ASP A 33 12.20 18.62 -25.41
N ILE A 34 11.75 17.39 -25.65
CA ILE A 34 12.55 16.28 -26.15
C ILE A 34 11.98 15.83 -27.50
N THR A 35 12.69 16.16 -28.59
CA THR A 35 12.28 15.89 -29.98
C THR A 35 13.15 14.85 -30.70
N GLU A 36 14.15 14.31 -30.00
CA GLU A 36 15.06 13.27 -30.49
C GLU A 36 15.29 12.24 -29.37
N SER A 37 15.72 11.02 -29.72
CA SER A 37 15.92 9.96 -28.73
C SER A 37 16.99 10.33 -27.69
N LEU A 38 16.70 10.08 -26.42
CA LEU A 38 17.49 10.56 -25.28
C LEU A 38 17.54 9.53 -24.15
N ASP A 39 18.74 9.32 -23.60
CA ASP A 39 18.94 8.66 -22.31
C ASP A 39 19.27 9.71 -21.24
N LEU A 40 18.39 9.90 -20.26
CA LEU A 40 18.55 10.85 -19.16
C LEU A 40 18.79 10.10 -17.84
N LEU A 41 20.00 10.21 -17.32
CA LEU A 41 20.49 9.43 -16.17
C LEU A 41 20.67 10.33 -14.94
N GLY A 42 19.83 10.15 -13.94
CA GLY A 42 20.00 10.73 -12.61
C GLY A 42 20.76 9.81 -11.65
N ALA A 43 21.09 10.36 -10.49
CA ALA A 43 21.73 9.66 -9.38
C ALA A 43 20.72 9.01 -8.39
N GLY A 44 19.48 8.78 -8.82
CA GLY A 44 18.35 8.35 -7.96
C GLY A 44 17.50 9.54 -7.48
N PRO A 45 16.60 9.34 -6.50
CA PRO A 45 15.68 10.38 -6.01
C PRO A 45 16.35 11.67 -5.52
N GLY A 46 17.66 11.64 -5.22
CA GLY A 46 18.46 12.84 -4.96
C GLY A 46 18.71 13.73 -6.20
N THR A 47 18.20 13.36 -7.38
CA THR A 47 18.25 14.14 -8.62
C THR A 47 16.84 14.58 -8.97
N SER A 48 16.49 15.79 -8.57
CA SER A 48 15.16 16.37 -8.80
C SER A 48 15.19 17.29 -10.02
N VAL A 49 14.25 17.10 -10.94
CA VAL A 49 13.91 18.06 -11.99
C VAL A 49 12.55 18.64 -11.63
N ASP A 50 12.59 19.90 -11.23
CA ASP A 50 11.45 20.63 -10.65
C ASP A 50 11.01 21.72 -11.62
N ALA A 51 9.76 21.66 -12.09
CA ALA A 51 9.24 22.67 -13.02
C ALA A 51 8.98 24.03 -12.36
N ASP A 52 8.96 24.15 -11.02
CA ASP A 52 8.58 25.38 -10.30
C ASP A 52 7.26 25.95 -10.83
N GLY A 53 6.26 25.08 -10.99
CA GLY A 53 5.01 25.36 -11.71
C GLY A 53 4.19 26.52 -11.13
N ASP A 54 4.35 26.84 -9.84
CA ASP A 54 3.80 28.05 -9.23
C ASP A 54 4.32 29.33 -9.88
N VAL A 55 5.51 29.28 -10.46
CA VAL A 55 6.20 30.39 -11.14
C VAL A 55 6.13 30.22 -12.66
N THR A 56 6.45 29.03 -13.17
CA THR A 56 6.56 28.79 -14.61
C THR A 56 5.20 28.61 -15.28
N HIS A 57 4.22 28.07 -14.53
CA HIS A 57 2.92 27.62 -15.04
C HIS A 57 3.07 26.63 -16.21
N ASP A 58 4.08 25.76 -16.11
CA ASP A 58 4.37 24.76 -17.12
C ASP A 58 4.63 23.37 -16.53
N ARG A 59 4.75 22.40 -17.42
CA ARG A 59 5.11 21.02 -17.10
C ARG A 59 6.62 20.84 -16.95
N VAL A 60 7.06 19.61 -16.65
CA VAL A 60 8.50 19.31 -16.57
C VAL A 60 9.06 18.93 -17.93
N PHE A 61 8.43 17.97 -18.62
CA PHE A 61 8.90 17.45 -19.90
C PHE A 61 7.77 17.35 -20.94
N HIS A 62 8.06 17.74 -22.18
CA HIS A 62 7.25 17.43 -23.36
C HIS A 62 8.07 16.59 -24.34
N ILE A 63 7.60 15.39 -24.64
CA ILE A 63 8.24 14.45 -25.54
C ILE A 63 7.38 14.31 -26.79
N SER A 64 7.95 14.60 -27.95
CA SER A 64 7.24 14.55 -29.23
C SER A 64 8.13 14.03 -30.35
N ASP A 65 7.52 13.51 -31.42
CA ASP A 65 8.21 13.10 -32.64
C ASP A 65 7.83 13.98 -33.84
N PRO A 66 8.26 15.26 -33.88
CA PRO A 66 7.85 16.18 -34.93
C PRO A 66 8.43 15.84 -36.31
N LYS A 67 9.37 14.88 -36.39
CA LYS A 67 10.06 14.47 -37.62
C LYS A 67 9.61 13.10 -38.14
N ASP A 68 8.65 12.46 -37.48
CA ASP A 68 8.23 11.07 -37.73
C ASP A 68 9.44 10.09 -37.76
N ALA A 69 10.43 10.34 -36.92
CA ALA A 69 11.71 9.63 -36.89
C ALA A 69 11.72 8.45 -35.91
N GLY A 70 10.74 8.35 -35.03
CA GLY A 70 10.74 7.50 -33.85
C GLY A 70 11.59 8.13 -32.75
N VAL A 71 10.94 8.53 -31.66
CA VAL A 71 11.62 9.13 -30.49
C VAL A 71 11.48 8.19 -29.30
N ALA A 72 12.61 7.63 -28.88
CA ALA A 72 12.69 6.79 -27.69
C ALA A 72 13.44 7.53 -26.58
N VAL A 73 12.76 7.72 -25.45
CA VAL A 73 13.32 8.38 -24.27
C VAL A 73 13.38 7.39 -23.12
N THR A 74 14.55 7.26 -22.50
CA THR A 74 14.73 6.53 -21.25
C THR A 74 15.14 7.51 -20.17
N MET A 75 14.42 7.52 -19.06
CA MET A 75 14.79 8.27 -17.86
C MET A 75 15.08 7.28 -16.73
N THR A 76 16.17 7.50 -16.01
CA THR A 76 16.57 6.62 -14.90
C THR A 76 16.92 7.41 -13.66
N GLY A 77 16.35 7.06 -12.51
CA GLY A 77 16.78 7.59 -11.23
C GLY A 77 16.53 9.09 -11.08
N LEU A 78 15.34 9.58 -11.47
CA LEU A 78 14.94 10.98 -11.36
C LEU A 78 13.74 11.14 -10.44
N LEU A 79 13.70 12.24 -9.69
CA LEU A 79 12.47 12.82 -9.15
C LEU A 79 11.98 13.89 -10.15
N ILE A 80 10.73 13.77 -10.60
CA ILE A 80 10.09 14.63 -11.60
C ILE A 80 8.89 15.28 -10.90
N GLU A 81 8.98 16.59 -10.65
CA GLU A 81 8.03 17.25 -9.76
C GLU A 81 7.73 18.71 -10.11
N GLY A 82 6.72 19.26 -9.43
CA GLY A 82 6.42 20.69 -9.46
C GLY A 82 5.76 21.18 -10.74
N GLY A 83 5.35 20.28 -11.65
CA GLY A 83 4.64 20.65 -12.87
C GLY A 83 3.25 21.20 -12.59
N GLU A 84 2.89 22.33 -13.20
CA GLU A 84 1.60 23.01 -13.04
C GLU A 84 1.12 23.58 -14.37
N VAL A 85 0.24 22.86 -15.06
CA VAL A 85 -0.29 23.32 -16.36
C VAL A 85 -1.76 23.68 -16.30
N ARG A 86 -2.16 24.69 -17.08
CA ARG A 86 -3.56 25.12 -17.24
C ARG A 86 -4.05 24.90 -18.65
N ASN A 87 -5.19 24.22 -18.77
CA ASN A 87 -5.86 23.89 -20.03
C ASN A 87 -4.98 23.12 -21.03
N ALA A 88 -4.06 22.32 -20.49
CA ALA A 88 -3.19 21.41 -21.22
C ALA A 88 -3.25 20.03 -20.56
N ASN A 89 -2.39 19.11 -21.00
CA ASN A 89 -2.28 17.78 -20.42
C ASN A 89 -0.83 17.52 -19.99
N GLY A 90 -0.63 16.53 -19.11
CA GLY A 90 0.69 16.11 -18.66
C GLY A 90 1.33 17.17 -17.77
N GLY A 91 0.98 17.19 -16.48
CA GLY A 91 1.56 18.14 -15.53
C GLY A 91 3.04 17.85 -15.30
N GLY A 92 3.41 16.60 -15.07
CA GLY A 92 4.82 16.19 -15.02
C GLY A 92 5.38 15.99 -16.42
N ILE A 93 4.82 15.01 -17.13
CA ILE A 93 5.30 14.57 -18.43
C ILE A 93 4.16 14.50 -19.44
N LEU A 94 4.36 15.11 -20.60
CA LEU A 94 3.52 14.96 -21.77
C LEU A 94 4.24 14.15 -22.85
N VAL A 95 3.68 13.01 -23.24
CA VAL A 95 4.17 12.16 -24.34
C VAL A 95 3.17 12.22 -25.50
N GLU A 96 3.53 12.95 -26.54
CA GLU A 96 2.72 13.11 -27.74
C GLU A 96 3.29 12.32 -28.91
N SER A 97 2.75 11.12 -29.10
CA SER A 97 2.87 10.39 -30.36
C SER A 97 1.86 10.98 -31.35
N GLY A 98 2.34 11.59 -32.43
CA GLY A 98 1.50 12.20 -33.46
C GLY A 98 0.48 11.19 -33.99
N ALA A 99 -0.78 11.31 -33.59
CA ALA A 99 -1.82 10.37 -34.00
C ALA A 99 -2.30 10.68 -35.42
N VAL A 100 -1.94 9.85 -36.42
CA VAL A 100 -2.93 9.11 -37.22
C VAL A 100 -2.30 7.85 -37.80
N ALA A 101 -2.86 6.70 -37.43
CA ALA A 101 -2.89 5.51 -38.26
C ALA A 101 -3.52 5.84 -39.62
N ASN A 102 -2.71 6.30 -40.58
CA ASN A 102 -3.05 6.05 -41.96
C ASN A 102 -3.05 4.52 -42.14
N SER A 103 -3.90 4.00 -42.99
CA SER A 103 -4.12 2.56 -43.18
C SER A 103 -2.92 1.83 -43.83
N GLN A 104 -1.69 2.32 -43.63
CA GLN A 104 -0.44 1.75 -44.10
C GLN A 104 0.67 1.87 -43.04
N GLY A 105 0.61 1.02 -42.01
CA GLY A 105 1.76 0.71 -41.15
C GLY A 105 1.95 1.67 -39.97
N ALA A 106 2.32 1.09 -38.82
CA ALA A 106 2.64 1.81 -37.60
C ALA A 106 3.69 2.90 -37.86
N SER A 107 3.42 4.13 -37.42
CA SER A 107 4.49 5.12 -37.22
C SER A 107 5.49 4.58 -36.19
N ALA A 108 6.73 5.05 -36.25
CA ALA A 108 7.77 4.64 -35.31
C ALA A 108 7.49 5.10 -33.85
N GLY A 109 6.48 5.96 -33.65
CA GLY A 109 5.91 6.34 -32.36
C GLY A 109 6.84 7.13 -31.45
N VAL A 110 6.28 7.69 -30.39
CA VAL A 110 7.05 8.12 -29.22
C VAL A 110 6.95 7.04 -28.16
N SER A 111 8.08 6.66 -27.56
CA SER A 111 8.12 5.74 -26.43
C SER A 111 8.86 6.36 -25.24
N LEU A 112 8.27 6.29 -24.06
CA LEU A 112 8.89 6.70 -22.80
C LEU A 112 9.11 5.49 -21.90
N THR A 113 10.34 5.28 -21.44
CA THR A 113 10.67 4.34 -20.37
C THR A 113 11.16 5.10 -19.13
N LEU A 114 10.50 4.87 -18.00
CA LEU A 114 10.95 5.29 -16.67
C LEU A 114 11.49 4.08 -15.91
N ASP A 115 12.71 4.19 -15.38
CA ASP A 115 13.36 3.18 -14.54
C ASP A 115 13.82 3.82 -13.22
N SER A 116 13.34 3.35 -12.08
CA SER A 116 13.75 3.91 -10.78
C SER A 116 13.44 5.42 -10.63
N CYS A 117 12.39 5.90 -11.28
CA CYS A 117 11.97 7.30 -11.24
C CYS A 117 10.79 7.51 -10.30
N VAL A 118 10.60 8.74 -9.82
CA VAL A 118 9.44 9.15 -9.05
C VAL A 118 8.81 10.35 -9.73
N VAL A 119 7.54 10.25 -10.11
CA VAL A 119 6.72 11.36 -10.65
C VAL A 119 5.78 11.82 -9.56
N ASN A 120 6.07 13.00 -8.99
CA ASN A 120 5.48 13.43 -7.72
C ASN A 120 4.98 14.87 -7.75
N VAL A 121 3.82 15.15 -7.14
CA VAL A 121 3.29 16.51 -6.97
C VAL A 121 3.27 17.29 -8.29
N ASN A 122 2.60 16.73 -9.30
CA ASN A 122 2.33 17.42 -10.55
C ASN A 122 0.84 17.58 -10.74
N ASN A 123 0.44 18.74 -11.27
CA ASN A 123 -0.95 19.15 -11.31
C ASN A 123 -1.34 19.67 -12.70
N VAL A 124 -2.53 19.28 -13.12
CA VAL A 124 -3.18 19.78 -14.33
C VAL A 124 -4.51 20.42 -13.95
N HIS A 125 -4.70 21.66 -14.37
CA HIS A 125 -5.91 22.44 -14.16
C HIS A 125 -6.71 22.65 -15.42
N SER A 126 -8.04 22.57 -15.32
CA SER A 126 -8.95 22.91 -16.42
C SER A 126 -9.88 24.07 -16.03
N ASP A 127 -9.47 25.29 -16.36
CA ASP A 127 -10.24 26.52 -16.03
C ASP A 127 -11.04 27.07 -17.24
N ALA A 128 -10.84 26.49 -18.43
CA ALA A 128 -11.55 26.84 -19.65
C ALA A 128 -12.37 25.67 -20.21
N THR A 129 -13.51 26.00 -20.81
CA THR A 129 -14.37 25.06 -21.55
C THR A 129 -14.36 25.40 -23.05
N GLY A 130 -14.28 24.37 -23.87
CA GLY A 130 -14.35 24.45 -25.32
C GLY A 130 -15.74 24.81 -25.84
N PRO A 131 -15.89 25.01 -27.16
CA PRO A 131 -17.15 25.41 -27.78
C PRO A 131 -18.29 24.40 -27.64
N ASP A 132 -17.96 23.13 -27.35
CA ASP A 132 -18.85 22.01 -27.08
C ASP A 132 -19.22 21.88 -25.59
N GLY A 133 -18.66 22.72 -24.72
CA GLY A 133 -18.89 22.72 -23.28
C GLY A 133 -18.02 21.72 -22.51
N HIS A 134 -17.08 21.03 -23.15
CA HIS A 134 -16.11 20.16 -22.50
C HIS A 134 -14.84 20.92 -22.09
N PRO A 135 -14.12 20.52 -21.01
CA PRO A 135 -12.86 21.15 -20.64
C PRO A 135 -11.81 21.10 -21.77
N LEU A 136 -11.01 22.15 -21.93
CA LEU A 136 -9.86 22.17 -22.85
C LEU A 136 -8.65 21.58 -22.13
N GLY A 137 -8.33 20.30 -22.35
CA GLY A 137 -7.27 19.61 -21.58
C GLY A 137 -7.73 19.24 -20.17
N GLY A 138 -6.80 19.01 -19.25
CA GLY A 138 -7.13 18.65 -17.86
C GLY A 138 -6.71 17.26 -17.42
N SER A 139 -5.96 16.51 -18.23
CA SER A 139 -5.71 15.08 -18.00
C SER A 139 -4.23 14.75 -17.81
N GLY A 140 -3.95 13.68 -17.06
CA GLY A 140 -2.58 13.20 -16.80
C GLY A 140 -1.83 14.14 -15.88
N GLY A 141 -2.19 14.18 -14.59
CA GLY A 141 -1.54 15.04 -13.60
C GLY A 141 -0.04 14.77 -13.54
N GLY A 142 0.33 13.51 -13.35
CA GLY A 142 1.71 13.05 -13.44
C GLY A 142 2.16 12.87 -14.88
N ILE A 143 1.52 11.95 -15.60
CA ILE A 143 1.89 11.57 -16.96
C ILE A 143 0.67 11.57 -17.86
N TYR A 144 0.79 12.18 -19.04
CA TYR A 144 -0.15 11.99 -20.14
C TYR A 144 0.59 11.35 -21.32
N SER A 145 0.09 10.22 -21.83
CA SER A 145 0.70 9.56 -22.99
C SER A 145 -0.30 9.16 -24.07
N THR A 146 0.03 9.50 -25.31
CA THR A 146 -0.57 8.87 -26.52
C THR A 146 0.39 7.89 -27.20
N GLY A 147 1.63 7.78 -26.69
CA GLY A 147 2.66 6.84 -27.15
C GLY A 147 2.80 5.62 -26.24
N ASP A 148 3.84 4.82 -26.48
CA ASP A 148 4.16 3.65 -25.66
C ASP A 148 4.76 4.11 -24.32
N LEU A 149 4.15 3.69 -23.22
CA LEU A 149 4.60 4.05 -21.87
C LEU A 149 5.07 2.82 -21.11
N ARG A 150 6.29 2.86 -20.58
CA ARG A 150 6.85 1.79 -19.74
C ARG A 150 7.38 2.35 -18.42
N LEU A 151 6.87 1.84 -17.31
CA LEU A 151 7.35 2.14 -15.95
C LEU A 151 7.92 0.88 -15.33
N VAL A 152 9.14 0.96 -14.80
CA VAL A 152 9.79 -0.13 -14.08
C VAL A 152 10.35 0.42 -12.79
N ARG A 153 9.99 -0.17 -11.64
CA ARG A 153 10.51 0.30 -10.34
C ARG A 153 10.32 1.81 -10.18
N SER A 154 9.21 2.34 -10.70
CA SER A 154 8.99 3.78 -10.82
C SER A 154 7.63 4.15 -10.26
N ASP A 155 7.59 5.20 -9.45
CA ASP A 155 6.42 5.56 -8.68
C ASP A 155 5.74 6.79 -9.29
N VAL A 156 4.41 6.80 -9.29
CA VAL A 156 3.59 7.93 -9.70
C VAL A 156 2.68 8.27 -8.54
N ILE A 157 3.05 9.31 -7.80
CA ILE A 157 2.48 9.60 -6.50
C ILE A 157 2.03 11.05 -6.33
N THR A 158 0.92 11.25 -5.62
CA THR A 158 0.40 12.58 -5.24
C THR A 158 0.19 13.57 -6.38
N ASN A 159 -0.13 13.06 -7.58
CA ASN A 159 -0.43 13.90 -8.74
C ASN A 159 -1.94 14.16 -8.86
N ARG A 160 -2.31 15.29 -9.49
CA ARG A 160 -3.70 15.71 -9.62
C ARG A 160 -4.07 16.13 -11.03
N ALA A 161 -5.26 15.73 -11.46
CA ALA A 161 -5.85 16.18 -12.72
C ALA A 161 -7.30 16.63 -12.48
N ASP A 162 -7.70 17.76 -13.05
CA ASP A 162 -9.09 18.25 -12.94
C ASP A 162 -10.08 17.50 -13.88
N VAL A 163 -9.61 16.54 -14.71
CA VAL A 163 -10.45 15.75 -15.62
C VAL A 163 -10.25 14.24 -15.46
N GLN A 164 -9.12 13.68 -15.93
CA GLN A 164 -8.90 12.24 -16.03
C GLN A 164 -7.44 11.88 -15.77
N GLY A 165 -7.19 10.74 -15.11
CA GLY A 165 -5.83 10.23 -14.91
C GLY A 165 -5.02 11.15 -14.01
N GLY A 166 -5.31 11.15 -12.70
CA GLY A 166 -4.59 11.98 -11.73
C GLY A 166 -3.09 11.65 -11.75
N GLY A 167 -2.77 10.36 -11.66
CA GLY A 167 -1.42 9.86 -11.89
C GLY A 167 -1.10 9.78 -13.38
N ILE A 168 -1.74 8.85 -14.08
CA ILE A 168 -1.47 8.52 -15.48
C ILE A 168 -2.74 8.60 -16.31
N PHE A 169 -2.68 9.30 -17.44
CA PHE A 169 -3.59 9.15 -18.56
C PHE A 169 -2.86 8.43 -19.69
N SER A 170 -3.43 7.33 -20.20
CA SER A 170 -2.89 6.64 -21.38
C SER A 170 -3.94 6.46 -22.48
N ALA A 171 -3.58 6.84 -23.71
CA ALA A 171 -4.29 6.45 -24.93
C ALA A 171 -3.47 5.51 -25.83
N GLY A 172 -2.30 5.09 -25.36
CA GLY A 172 -1.40 4.14 -25.99
C GLY A 172 -1.11 2.92 -25.10
N PRO A 173 -0.42 1.89 -25.61
CA PRO A 173 -0.01 0.74 -24.83
C PRO A 173 0.81 1.14 -23.60
N MET A 174 0.56 0.47 -22.48
CA MET A 174 1.27 0.74 -21.23
C MET A 174 1.76 -0.55 -20.57
N GLU A 175 2.99 -0.53 -20.09
CA GLU A 175 3.55 -1.58 -19.23
C GLU A 175 4.05 -0.98 -17.92
N VAL A 176 3.52 -1.44 -16.79
CA VAL A 176 3.97 -1.04 -15.44
C VAL A 176 4.44 -2.28 -14.69
N ALA A 177 5.62 -2.21 -14.09
CA ALA A 177 6.16 -3.30 -13.30
C ALA A 177 6.84 -2.75 -12.03
N GLU A 178 6.56 -3.37 -10.88
CA GLU A 178 7.24 -3.07 -9.62
C GLU A 178 7.06 -1.60 -9.20
N ALA A 179 5.84 -1.08 -9.25
CA ALA A 179 5.58 0.36 -9.10
C ALA A 179 4.57 0.68 -7.98
N TYR A 180 4.59 1.94 -7.54
CA TYR A 180 3.58 2.52 -6.66
C TYR A 180 2.79 3.58 -7.41
N LEU A 181 1.49 3.35 -7.58
CA LEU A 181 0.56 4.36 -8.10
C LEU A 181 -0.32 4.80 -6.93
N ALA A 182 0.07 5.87 -6.22
CA ALA A 182 -0.55 6.17 -4.94
C ALA A 182 -0.87 7.65 -4.65
N GLY A 183 -1.97 7.88 -3.94
CA GLY A 183 -2.35 9.22 -3.49
C GLY A 183 -2.70 10.19 -4.63
N ASN A 184 -2.99 9.69 -5.83
CA ASN A 184 -3.34 10.51 -6.98
C ASN A 184 -4.84 10.84 -7.00
N ASP A 185 -5.20 12.02 -7.53
CA ASP A 185 -6.56 12.55 -7.52
C ASP A 185 -7.04 12.98 -8.91
N ALA A 186 -8.19 12.49 -9.34
CA ALA A 186 -8.88 13.01 -10.52
C ALA A 186 -10.37 12.66 -10.53
N PRO A 187 -11.25 13.41 -11.21
CA PRO A 187 -12.66 13.02 -11.31
C PRO A 187 -12.91 11.61 -11.88
N VAL A 188 -12.03 11.09 -12.74
CA VAL A 188 -12.09 9.72 -13.26
C VAL A 188 -10.68 9.16 -13.37
N GLY A 189 -10.43 7.96 -12.84
CA GLY A 189 -9.10 7.35 -12.90
C GLY A 189 -8.11 8.11 -12.01
N GLY A 190 -8.21 7.96 -10.69
CA GLY A 190 -7.35 8.67 -9.74
C GLY A 190 -5.88 8.33 -9.99
N ALA A 191 -5.53 7.05 -9.91
CA ALA A 191 -4.20 6.57 -10.30
C ALA A 191 -4.04 6.49 -11.83
N LEU A 192 -4.99 5.82 -12.51
CA LEU A 192 -4.88 5.50 -13.93
C LEU A 192 -6.22 5.74 -14.65
N PHE A 193 -6.16 6.42 -15.79
CA PHE A 193 -7.22 6.44 -16.79
C PHE A 193 -6.71 5.97 -18.15
N GLU A 194 -7.42 5.04 -18.79
CA GLU A 194 -7.05 4.49 -20.11
C GLU A 194 -8.16 4.65 -21.15
N THR A 195 -7.77 4.93 -22.40
CA THR A 195 -8.73 4.98 -23.50
C THR A 195 -8.18 4.56 -24.86
N GLY A 196 -9.07 4.26 -25.80
CA GLY A 196 -8.71 3.86 -27.16
C GLY A 196 -8.83 2.35 -27.37
N SER A 197 -7.85 1.76 -28.05
CA SER A 197 -7.82 0.31 -28.33
C SER A 197 -6.39 -0.19 -28.31
N HIS A 198 -5.95 -0.61 -27.13
CA HIS A 198 -4.64 -1.16 -26.87
C HIS A 198 -4.71 -2.18 -25.72
N VAL A 199 -3.57 -2.81 -25.44
CA VAL A 199 -3.39 -3.69 -24.29
C VAL A 199 -2.48 -2.96 -23.30
N SER A 200 -2.82 -3.04 -22.03
CA SER A 200 -2.01 -2.54 -20.94
C SER A 200 -1.77 -3.64 -19.92
N HIS A 201 -0.55 -3.71 -19.41
CA HIS A 201 -0.13 -4.75 -18.48
C HIS A 201 0.54 -4.12 -17.27
N LEU A 202 -0.05 -4.36 -16.10
CA LEU A 202 0.52 -3.96 -14.83
C LEU A 202 0.86 -5.21 -14.04
N SER A 203 2.08 -5.28 -13.52
CA SER A 203 2.53 -6.42 -12.73
C SER A 203 3.24 -5.99 -11.45
N ARG A 204 3.02 -6.72 -10.35
CA ARG A 204 3.71 -6.48 -9.07
C ARG A 204 3.64 -5.00 -8.67
N THR A 205 2.45 -4.43 -8.73
CA THR A 205 2.22 -2.98 -8.56
C THR A 205 1.21 -2.77 -7.44
N LEU A 206 1.51 -1.83 -6.54
CA LEU A 206 0.57 -1.35 -5.54
C LEU A 206 -0.16 -0.11 -6.09
N ILE A 207 -1.48 -0.19 -6.16
CA ILE A 207 -2.36 0.92 -6.54
C ILE A 207 -3.17 1.28 -5.30
N ALA A 208 -2.79 2.34 -4.59
CA ALA A 208 -3.36 2.61 -3.27
C ALA A 208 -3.64 4.08 -2.96
N PHE A 209 -4.62 4.32 -2.08
CA PHE A 209 -4.94 5.65 -1.57
C PHE A 209 -5.31 6.69 -2.64
N ASN A 210 -5.66 6.26 -3.85
CA ASN A 210 -6.06 7.18 -4.91
C ASN A 210 -7.51 7.61 -4.71
N THR A 211 -7.84 8.82 -5.14
CA THR A 211 -9.19 9.38 -5.03
C THR A 211 -9.75 9.71 -6.41
N ALA A 212 -11.02 9.39 -6.62
CA ALA A 212 -11.72 9.81 -7.82
C ALA A 212 -13.22 9.99 -7.67
N GLY A 213 -13.87 10.49 -8.72
CA GLY A 213 -15.32 10.35 -8.88
C GLY A 213 -15.70 8.90 -9.16
N ARG A 214 -14.99 8.22 -10.08
CA ARG A 214 -15.14 6.79 -10.37
C ARG A 214 -13.80 6.18 -10.78
N GLY A 215 -13.61 4.89 -10.50
CA GLY A 215 -12.38 4.17 -10.85
C GLY A 215 -11.15 4.78 -10.17
N ALA A 216 -11.15 4.87 -8.84
CA ALA A 216 -10.11 5.63 -8.14
C ALA A 216 -8.72 4.99 -8.31
N GLY A 217 -8.62 3.66 -8.26
CA GLY A 217 -7.39 2.97 -8.67
C GLY A 217 -7.19 3.00 -10.18
N SER A 218 -8.16 2.52 -10.94
CA SER A 218 -8.11 2.46 -12.41
C SER A 218 -9.48 2.73 -13.01
N ALA A 219 -9.51 3.50 -14.10
CA ALA A 219 -10.67 3.67 -14.94
C ALA A 219 -10.33 3.42 -16.41
N SER A 220 -11.25 2.85 -17.19
CA SER A 220 -11.06 2.70 -18.63
C SER A 220 -12.33 2.93 -19.44
N ASP A 221 -12.17 3.66 -20.55
CA ASP A 221 -13.19 3.90 -21.57
C ASP A 221 -12.72 3.33 -22.93
N GLY A 222 -13.61 2.73 -23.72
CA GLY A 222 -13.28 2.18 -25.03
C GLY A 222 -12.87 0.71 -25.00
N ALA A 223 -12.15 0.24 -26.03
CA ALA A 223 -11.83 -1.18 -26.24
C ALA A 223 -10.42 -1.52 -25.72
N VAL A 224 -10.13 -1.11 -24.48
CA VAL A 224 -8.87 -1.40 -23.79
C VAL A 224 -8.96 -2.77 -23.11
N LEU A 225 -7.87 -3.55 -23.21
CA LEU A 225 -7.68 -4.75 -22.41
C LEU A 225 -6.64 -4.47 -21.32
N GLN A 226 -7.09 -4.47 -20.06
CA GLN A 226 -6.23 -4.26 -18.90
C GLN A 226 -5.87 -5.62 -18.29
N LEU A 227 -4.57 -5.91 -18.18
CA LEU A 227 -4.03 -7.12 -17.58
C LEU A 227 -3.35 -6.75 -16.27
N PHE A 228 -3.81 -7.30 -15.15
CA PHE A 228 -3.20 -7.13 -13.84
C PHE A 228 -2.71 -8.47 -13.30
N ASP A 229 -1.41 -8.56 -13.01
CA ASP A 229 -0.73 -9.76 -12.53
C ASP A 229 0.03 -9.47 -11.22
N ASN A 230 -0.31 -10.12 -10.10
CA ASN A 230 0.29 -9.79 -8.78
C ASN A 230 0.13 -8.31 -8.40
N CYS A 231 -1.01 -7.70 -8.69
CA CYS A 231 -1.28 -6.32 -8.29
C CYS A 231 -2.18 -6.26 -7.07
N THR A 232 -1.92 -5.28 -6.22
CA THR A 232 -2.73 -4.98 -5.03
C THR A 232 -3.41 -3.63 -5.21
N PHE A 233 -4.75 -3.61 -5.10
CA PHE A 233 -5.55 -2.38 -5.09
C PHE A 233 -6.08 -2.17 -3.68
N HIS A 234 -5.59 -1.14 -3.00
CA HIS A 234 -5.85 -0.96 -1.58
C HIS A 234 -6.30 0.46 -1.22
N ARG A 235 -7.41 0.60 -0.48
CA ARG A 235 -7.88 1.90 0.04
C ARG A 235 -8.02 3.01 -1.01
N ASN A 236 -8.37 2.65 -2.24
CA ASN A 236 -8.75 3.64 -3.24
C ASN A 236 -10.21 4.07 -2.98
N ALA A 237 -10.50 5.37 -3.12
CA ALA A 237 -11.78 5.95 -2.74
C ALA A 237 -12.44 6.68 -3.91
N ALA A 238 -13.58 6.15 -4.36
CA ALA A 238 -14.41 6.75 -5.39
C ALA A 238 -15.62 7.48 -4.77
N ALA A 239 -16.00 8.63 -5.33
CA ALA A 239 -17.22 9.32 -4.93
C ALA A 239 -18.49 8.69 -5.51
N LEU A 240 -18.38 7.78 -6.48
CA LEU A 240 -19.52 7.18 -7.17
C LEU A 240 -19.49 5.65 -7.20
N VAL A 241 -18.53 5.04 -7.91
CA VAL A 241 -18.40 3.59 -8.11
C VAL A 241 -16.96 3.23 -8.44
N GLY A 242 -16.60 1.95 -8.29
CA GLY A 242 -15.29 1.42 -8.63
C GLY A 242 -14.20 2.13 -7.84
N GLY A 243 -14.19 1.94 -6.51
CA GLY A 243 -13.07 2.38 -5.68
C GLY A 243 -11.76 1.84 -6.23
N ALA A 244 -11.70 0.52 -6.52
CA ALA A 244 -10.53 -0.06 -7.19
C ALA A 244 -10.57 0.18 -8.70
N ILE A 245 -11.55 -0.38 -9.41
CA ILE A 245 -11.59 -0.40 -10.87
C ILE A 245 -12.99 -0.04 -11.37
N ASP A 246 -13.09 0.88 -12.34
CA ASP A 246 -14.29 1.17 -13.12
C ASP A 246 -13.98 1.04 -14.62
N ALA A 247 -14.42 -0.04 -15.25
CA ALA A 247 -14.02 -0.35 -16.63
C ALA A 247 -15.21 -0.60 -17.54
N ALA A 248 -15.19 0.04 -18.72
CA ALA A 248 -16.07 -0.29 -19.85
C ALA A 248 -15.43 -1.28 -20.84
N GLY A 249 -14.12 -1.54 -20.69
CA GLY A 249 -13.36 -2.52 -21.46
C GLY A 249 -13.22 -3.87 -20.74
N THR A 250 -12.30 -4.70 -21.21
CA THR A 250 -12.00 -6.00 -20.58
C THR A 250 -10.88 -5.86 -19.57
N VAL A 251 -11.05 -6.49 -18.40
CA VAL A 251 -10.09 -6.54 -17.30
C VAL A 251 -9.81 -8.01 -16.95
N ASP A 252 -8.56 -8.43 -17.03
CA ASP A 252 -8.11 -9.72 -16.51
C ASP A 252 -7.31 -9.49 -15.23
N LEU A 253 -7.76 -10.10 -14.13
CA LEU A 253 -7.10 -10.11 -12.83
C LEU A 253 -6.54 -11.52 -12.57
N ASN A 254 -5.24 -11.62 -12.31
CA ASN A 254 -4.56 -12.88 -12.03
C ASN A 254 -3.62 -12.74 -10.83
N HIS A 255 -3.90 -13.48 -9.76
CA HIS A 255 -3.17 -13.33 -8.50
C HIS A 255 -3.21 -11.88 -8.02
N CYS A 256 -4.38 -11.24 -7.99
CA CYS A 256 -4.53 -9.87 -7.48
C CYS A 256 -5.17 -9.86 -6.10
N THR A 257 -4.94 -8.80 -5.33
CA THR A 257 -5.64 -8.52 -4.08
C THR A 257 -6.37 -7.18 -4.20
N ILE A 258 -7.70 -7.20 -4.10
CA ILE A 258 -8.55 -6.01 -4.19
C ILE A 258 -9.20 -5.79 -2.83
N SER A 259 -8.64 -4.89 -2.02
CA SER A 259 -9.01 -4.74 -0.61
C SER A 259 -9.30 -3.32 -0.16
N GLU A 260 -10.23 -3.16 0.78
CA GLU A 260 -10.49 -1.89 1.46
C GLU A 260 -10.82 -0.70 0.54
N ASN A 261 -11.23 -0.95 -0.71
CA ASN A 261 -11.59 0.11 -1.62
C ASN A 261 -13.02 0.58 -1.33
N SER A 262 -13.25 1.88 -1.45
CA SER A 262 -14.53 2.47 -1.09
C SER A 262 -15.18 3.23 -2.24
N ALA A 263 -16.51 3.22 -2.26
CA ALA A 263 -17.32 4.07 -3.13
C ALA A 263 -18.43 4.78 -2.32
N ALA A 264 -18.95 5.93 -2.74
CA ALA A 264 -20.23 6.39 -2.16
C ALA A 264 -21.39 5.63 -2.83
N ALA A 265 -22.38 5.14 -2.07
CA ALA A 265 -23.54 4.37 -2.56
C ALA A 265 -24.49 5.16 -3.48
N SER A 266 -23.97 5.72 -4.56
CA SER A 266 -24.63 6.65 -5.46
C SER A 266 -25.28 5.95 -6.65
N ALA A 267 -24.85 4.71 -6.96
CA ALA A 267 -25.47 3.83 -7.94
C ALA A 267 -26.06 2.60 -7.22
N ALA A 268 -27.33 2.29 -7.47
CA ALA A 268 -28.05 1.23 -6.78
C ALA A 268 -27.45 -0.19 -6.96
N GLU A 269 -26.63 -0.38 -8.00
CA GLU A 269 -26.02 -1.65 -8.40
C GLU A 269 -24.49 -1.53 -8.57
N GLY A 270 -23.88 -0.40 -8.18
CA GLY A 270 -22.46 -0.14 -8.43
C GLY A 270 -21.54 -0.89 -7.46
N GLY A 271 -20.38 -1.33 -7.93
CA GLY A 271 -19.38 -1.99 -7.09
C GLY A 271 -18.48 -0.99 -6.36
N ALA A 272 -18.10 -1.28 -5.10
CA ALA A 272 -17.08 -0.51 -4.38
C ALA A 272 -15.65 -0.99 -4.73
N GLY A 273 -15.45 -2.28 -4.94
CA GLY A 273 -14.21 -2.82 -5.48
C GLY A 273 -14.16 -2.63 -7.01
N LEU A 274 -14.81 -3.55 -7.72
CA LEU A 274 -14.87 -3.62 -9.18
C LEU A 274 -16.23 -3.15 -9.69
N ASN A 275 -16.23 -2.23 -10.65
CA ASN A 275 -17.43 -1.78 -11.34
C ASN A 275 -17.31 -2.00 -12.87
N ALA A 276 -18.25 -2.76 -13.43
CA ALA A 276 -18.41 -2.86 -14.89
C ALA A 276 -19.27 -1.70 -15.42
N ALA A 277 -18.70 -0.85 -16.26
CA ALA A 277 -19.36 0.34 -16.80
C ALA A 277 -19.93 0.09 -18.21
N GLY A 278 -21.11 0.65 -18.50
CA GLY A 278 -21.62 0.75 -19.87
C GLY A 278 -22.23 -0.54 -20.46
N SER A 279 -22.72 -1.46 -19.61
CA SER A 279 -23.26 -2.79 -19.97
C SER A 279 -24.56 -2.81 -20.82
N GLY A 280 -24.80 -1.79 -21.64
CA GLY A 280 -26.00 -1.62 -22.47
C GLY A 280 -26.27 -2.75 -23.48
N ALA A 281 -25.31 -3.64 -23.70
CA ALA A 281 -25.50 -4.97 -24.29
C ALA A 281 -24.58 -5.95 -23.53
N PHE A 282 -25.13 -7.02 -22.97
CA PHE A 282 -24.39 -8.04 -22.22
C PHE A 282 -23.28 -8.66 -23.08
N GLU A 283 -22.04 -8.18 -22.96
CA GLU A 283 -20.86 -8.99 -23.28
C GLU A 283 -20.47 -9.73 -21.98
N VAL A 284 -20.35 -11.05 -22.08
CA VAL A 284 -20.01 -11.88 -20.92
C VAL A 284 -18.50 -11.79 -20.68
N GLY A 285 -18.08 -11.56 -19.44
CA GLY A 285 -16.67 -11.59 -19.04
C GLY A 285 -15.90 -10.31 -19.38
N ASP A 286 -16.50 -9.16 -19.06
CA ASP A 286 -15.81 -7.87 -19.00
C ASP A 286 -14.69 -7.93 -17.95
N PHE A 287 -14.97 -8.56 -16.80
CA PHE A 287 -13.96 -8.89 -15.79
C PHE A 287 -13.70 -10.39 -15.79
N ARG A 288 -12.44 -10.82 -15.82
CA ARG A 288 -12.02 -12.22 -15.68
C ARG A 288 -11.15 -12.35 -14.45
N LEU A 289 -11.60 -13.14 -13.49
CA LEU A 289 -10.94 -13.27 -12.20
C LEU A 289 -10.36 -14.68 -12.09
N ARG A 290 -9.07 -14.78 -11.75
CA ARG A 290 -8.45 -16.05 -11.36
C ARG A 290 -7.49 -15.82 -10.20
N ASN A 291 -7.47 -16.76 -9.25
CA ASN A 291 -6.53 -16.71 -8.14
C ASN A 291 -6.55 -15.37 -7.39
N THR A 292 -7.69 -14.67 -7.34
CA THR A 292 -7.79 -13.27 -6.89
C THR A 292 -8.60 -13.15 -5.61
N ILE A 293 -8.13 -12.32 -4.68
CA ILE A 293 -8.83 -11.95 -3.45
C ILE A 293 -9.63 -10.66 -3.68
N LEU A 294 -10.91 -10.65 -3.30
CA LEU A 294 -11.72 -9.45 -3.16
C LEU A 294 -12.27 -9.38 -1.74
N ALA A 295 -11.84 -8.40 -0.95
CA ALA A 295 -12.29 -8.31 0.43
C ALA A 295 -12.43 -6.88 0.92
N GLU A 296 -13.29 -6.68 1.91
CA GLU A 296 -13.42 -5.42 2.64
C GLU A 296 -13.68 -4.21 1.74
N ASN A 297 -14.25 -4.39 0.54
CA ASN A 297 -14.61 -3.27 -0.31
C ASN A 297 -16.02 -2.78 0.08
N TYR A 298 -16.20 -1.49 0.38
CA TYR A 298 -17.41 -1.02 1.05
C TYR A 298 -17.95 0.32 0.53
N PHE A 299 -19.23 0.60 0.81
CA PHE A 299 -19.77 1.94 0.59
C PHE A 299 -19.48 2.89 1.75
N SER A 300 -18.91 4.06 1.47
CA SER A 300 -18.51 5.07 2.47
C SER A 300 -19.69 5.84 3.11
N VAL A 301 -20.93 5.58 2.70
CA VAL A 301 -22.15 6.22 3.23
C VAL A 301 -23.13 5.21 3.82
N SER A 302 -23.02 4.95 5.12
CA SER A 302 -24.06 4.26 5.90
C SER A 302 -25.26 5.18 6.11
N LEU A 303 -26.20 5.20 5.16
CA LEU A 303 -27.55 5.75 5.34
C LEU A 303 -28.57 4.68 5.76
N LEU A 304 -28.12 3.45 6.05
CA LEU A 304 -28.97 2.38 6.56
C LEU A 304 -28.60 2.05 8.01
N PRO A 305 -29.58 1.69 8.87
CA PRO A 305 -29.33 1.29 10.27
C PRO A 305 -28.30 0.15 10.36
N PRO A 306 -27.64 -0.06 11.52
CA PRO A 306 -26.45 -0.91 11.65
C PRO A 306 -26.76 -2.37 11.26
N GLN A 307 -26.55 -2.65 9.99
CA GLN A 307 -26.16 -3.93 9.46
C GLN A 307 -24.68 -3.75 9.13
N VAL A 308 -23.88 -4.77 9.42
CA VAL A 308 -22.48 -4.86 9.00
C VAL A 308 -22.42 -4.43 7.53
N PRO A 309 -21.54 -3.49 7.13
CA PRO A 309 -21.44 -3.15 5.72
C PRO A 309 -21.11 -4.44 4.97
N GLU A 310 -22.08 -4.96 4.20
CA GLU A 310 -21.84 -6.09 3.32
C GLU A 310 -20.73 -5.68 2.36
N SER A 311 -19.73 -6.54 2.15
CA SER A 311 -18.66 -6.28 1.19
C SER A 311 -19.27 -6.19 -0.21
N ILE A 312 -19.09 -5.04 -0.86
CA ILE A 312 -19.61 -4.73 -2.19
C ILE A 312 -18.46 -4.85 -3.21
N ASN A 313 -17.90 -6.05 -3.27
CA ASN A 313 -16.71 -6.35 -4.06
C ASN A 313 -16.92 -6.11 -5.56
N CYS A 314 -18.10 -6.44 -6.08
CA CYS A 314 -18.44 -6.28 -7.49
C CYS A 314 -19.79 -5.58 -7.69
N GLY A 315 -19.93 -4.88 -8.81
CA GLY A 315 -21.19 -4.30 -9.27
C GLY A 315 -21.05 -3.71 -10.66
N CYS A 316 -22.09 -3.03 -11.14
CA CYS A 316 -22.06 -2.44 -12.48
C CYS A 316 -22.94 -1.18 -12.61
N SER A 317 -22.71 -0.42 -13.68
CA SER A 317 -23.38 0.86 -13.93
C SER A 317 -23.67 1.09 -15.42
N GLY A 318 -24.70 1.90 -15.73
CA GLY A 318 -24.99 2.34 -17.11
C GLY A 318 -25.78 1.34 -17.98
N GLY A 319 -26.32 0.26 -17.42
CA GLY A 319 -27.04 -0.78 -18.14
C GLY A 319 -27.80 -1.74 -17.23
N ALA A 320 -28.21 -2.89 -17.75
CA ALA A 320 -28.80 -3.95 -16.94
C ALA A 320 -27.70 -4.75 -16.23
N CYS A 321 -27.77 -4.87 -14.91
CA CYS A 321 -26.76 -5.59 -14.13
C CYS A 321 -27.09 -7.06 -13.96
N SER A 322 -26.07 -7.92 -14.13
CA SER A 322 -26.16 -9.35 -13.88
C SER A 322 -24.75 -9.86 -13.56
N PRO A 323 -24.26 -9.74 -12.32
CA PRO A 323 -22.87 -10.01 -11.95
C PRO A 323 -22.27 -11.28 -12.57
N GLY A 324 -22.94 -12.44 -12.51
CA GLY A 324 -22.45 -13.69 -13.15
C GLY A 324 -22.32 -13.66 -14.68
N ALA A 325 -22.78 -12.62 -15.37
CA ALA A 325 -22.50 -12.34 -16.77
C ALA A 325 -21.27 -11.43 -16.93
N GLN A 326 -21.13 -10.37 -16.12
CA GLN A 326 -20.04 -9.41 -16.25
C GLN A 326 -18.72 -9.89 -15.62
N PHE A 327 -18.79 -10.65 -14.54
CA PHE A 327 -17.66 -11.17 -13.78
C PHE A 327 -17.52 -12.67 -14.03
N LEU A 328 -16.56 -13.03 -14.89
CA LEU A 328 -16.25 -14.41 -15.20
C LEU A 328 -15.21 -14.95 -14.21
N SER A 329 -15.64 -15.82 -13.30
CA SER A 329 -14.70 -16.60 -12.49
C SER A 329 -14.03 -17.69 -13.33
N LEU A 330 -12.71 -17.73 -13.27
CA LEU A 330 -11.87 -18.78 -13.87
C LEU A 330 -11.31 -19.74 -12.81
N GLY A 331 -11.75 -19.61 -11.56
CA GLY A 331 -11.42 -20.50 -10.45
C GLY A 331 -10.41 -19.93 -9.45
N HIS A 332 -10.43 -20.54 -8.27
CA HIS A 332 -9.57 -20.25 -7.14
C HIS A 332 -9.57 -18.78 -6.71
N ASN A 333 -10.69 -18.08 -6.85
CA ASN A 333 -10.87 -16.74 -6.31
C ASN A 333 -11.38 -16.82 -4.87
N LEU A 334 -11.19 -15.76 -4.10
CA LEU A 334 -11.73 -15.65 -2.75
C LEU A 334 -12.47 -14.31 -2.61
N GLU A 335 -13.72 -14.35 -2.18
CA GLU A 335 -14.46 -13.16 -1.76
C GLU A 335 -15.04 -13.30 -0.35
N ASP A 336 -14.95 -12.25 0.45
CA ASP A 336 -15.48 -12.15 1.83
C ASP A 336 -17.00 -11.88 1.88
N GLY A 337 -17.63 -11.84 0.71
CA GLY A 337 -19.07 -11.72 0.52
C GLY A 337 -19.53 -12.61 -0.64
N HIS A 338 -20.44 -12.12 -1.47
CA HIS A 338 -21.00 -12.88 -2.60
C HIS A 338 -21.44 -11.95 -3.75
N ALA A 339 -20.86 -10.76 -3.82
CA ALA A 339 -21.27 -9.73 -4.77
C ALA A 339 -20.81 -10.04 -6.20
N CYS A 340 -19.79 -10.88 -6.36
CA CYS A 340 -19.18 -11.20 -7.64
C CYS A 340 -19.78 -12.45 -8.33
N ASP A 341 -20.64 -13.20 -7.65
CA ASP A 341 -21.30 -14.42 -8.17
C ASP A 341 -20.28 -15.48 -8.64
N LEU A 342 -19.26 -15.73 -7.81
CA LEU A 342 -18.18 -16.68 -8.10
C LEU A 342 -18.65 -18.14 -7.95
N GLU A 343 -18.64 -18.91 -9.05
CA GLU A 343 -19.13 -20.30 -9.08
C GLU A 343 -18.10 -21.32 -9.61
N ALA A 344 -16.87 -20.91 -9.89
CA ALA A 344 -15.87 -21.79 -10.49
C ALA A 344 -15.18 -22.70 -9.46
N LEU A 345 -14.47 -23.71 -9.96
CA LEU A 345 -13.77 -24.66 -9.10
C LEU A 345 -12.69 -23.94 -8.26
N GLY A 346 -12.68 -24.24 -6.96
CA GLY A 346 -11.69 -23.67 -6.04
C GLY A 346 -12.07 -22.28 -5.50
N ASP A 347 -13.16 -21.69 -5.97
CA ASP A 347 -13.63 -20.41 -5.43
C ASP A 347 -14.08 -20.55 -3.97
N LEU A 348 -13.75 -19.53 -3.16
CA LEU A 348 -14.08 -19.41 -1.75
C LEU A 348 -14.95 -18.16 -1.55
N VAL A 349 -16.25 -18.37 -1.39
CA VAL A 349 -17.27 -17.31 -1.30
C VAL A 349 -17.70 -17.15 0.17
N ASP A 350 -18.15 -15.96 0.57
CA ASP A 350 -18.48 -15.60 1.96
C ASP A 350 -17.36 -16.00 2.95
N THR A 351 -16.11 -15.85 2.52
CA THR A 351 -14.92 -16.35 3.22
C THR A 351 -13.96 -15.20 3.50
N ASP A 352 -13.69 -14.93 4.78
CA ASP A 352 -12.70 -13.95 5.19
C ASP A 352 -11.28 -14.42 4.78
N PRO A 353 -10.54 -13.66 3.93
CA PRO A 353 -9.18 -14.00 3.55
C PRO A 353 -8.17 -13.86 4.68
N GLN A 354 -8.52 -13.27 5.83
CA GLN A 354 -7.61 -12.95 6.92
C GLN A 354 -6.40 -12.16 6.39
N LEU A 355 -6.69 -11.06 5.69
CA LEU A 355 -5.64 -10.14 5.22
C LEU A 355 -5.02 -9.43 6.41
N SER A 356 -3.75 -9.11 6.28
CA SER A 356 -3.08 -8.17 7.17
C SER A 356 -3.37 -6.72 6.71
N GLY A 357 -3.02 -5.73 7.53
CA GLY A 357 -2.84 -4.36 7.03
C GLY A 357 -1.71 -4.26 5.99
N LEU A 358 -1.53 -3.09 5.38
CA LEU A 358 -0.33 -2.80 4.59
C LEU A 358 0.86 -2.52 5.52
N TYR A 359 1.96 -3.24 5.31
CA TYR A 359 3.21 -3.02 6.03
C TYR A 359 4.39 -3.06 5.08
N TYR A 360 5.49 -2.41 5.46
CA TYR A 360 6.72 -2.44 4.67
C TYR A 360 7.36 -3.85 4.69
N PHE A 361 8.04 -4.24 3.63
CA PHE A 361 8.98 -5.38 3.62
C PHE A 361 10.32 -4.86 3.07
N GLY A 362 11.15 -4.25 3.92
CA GLY A 362 12.44 -3.72 3.48
C GLY A 362 12.36 -2.34 2.83
N THR A 363 13.30 -2.07 1.93
CA THR A 363 13.58 -0.69 1.50
C THR A 363 12.53 -0.01 0.63
N HIS A 364 11.53 -0.67 0.05
CA HIS A 364 10.57 0.02 -0.84
C HIS A 364 9.13 -0.49 -0.90
N ASP A 365 8.73 -1.60 -0.27
CA ASP A 365 7.42 -2.18 -0.60
C ASP A 365 6.41 -2.29 0.54
N LEU A 366 5.27 -1.58 0.42
CA LEU A 366 4.06 -1.86 1.20
C LEU A 366 3.38 -3.10 0.61
N VAL A 367 3.20 -4.12 1.43
CA VAL A 367 2.68 -5.45 1.03
C VAL A 367 1.46 -5.75 1.88
N GLN A 368 0.45 -6.37 1.26
CA GLN A 368 -0.70 -6.89 1.98
C GLN A 368 -0.56 -8.41 2.13
N ALA A 369 -0.04 -8.85 3.26
CA ALA A 369 0.16 -10.26 3.53
C ALA A 369 -1.18 -10.95 3.85
N ILE A 370 -1.18 -12.28 3.73
CA ILE A 370 -2.24 -13.13 4.29
C ILE A 370 -1.77 -13.73 5.62
N ASN A 371 -2.69 -13.88 6.57
CA ASN A 371 -2.38 -14.44 7.88
C ASN A 371 -2.11 -15.96 7.83
N PRO A 372 -1.41 -16.55 8.82
CA PRO A 372 -0.94 -17.93 8.79
C PRO A 372 -1.98 -19.05 8.67
N ARG A 373 -3.25 -18.73 8.91
CA ARG A 373 -4.38 -19.66 8.79
C ARG A 373 -5.38 -19.20 7.75
N SER A 374 -4.96 -18.26 6.91
CA SER A 374 -5.77 -17.72 5.86
C SER A 374 -6.24 -18.87 4.97
N PRO A 375 -7.55 -18.92 4.65
CA PRO A 375 -8.08 -19.87 3.68
C PRO A 375 -7.53 -19.65 2.27
N ALA A 376 -6.85 -18.52 2.00
CA ALA A 376 -6.13 -18.27 0.76
C ALA A 376 -4.80 -19.03 0.67
N THR A 377 -4.24 -19.48 1.80
CA THR A 377 -2.93 -20.14 1.85
C THR A 377 -2.98 -21.47 1.11
N ASP A 378 -2.04 -21.71 0.18
CA ASP A 378 -1.89 -22.96 -0.58
C ASP A 378 -3.17 -23.42 -1.33
N ALA A 379 -4.09 -22.49 -1.63
CA ALA A 379 -5.40 -22.80 -2.19
C ALA A 379 -5.44 -22.86 -3.74
N VAL A 380 -4.35 -22.51 -4.41
CA VAL A 380 -4.20 -22.56 -5.87
C VAL A 380 -3.28 -23.73 -6.29
N PRO A 381 -3.79 -24.76 -6.99
CA PRO A 381 -2.98 -25.90 -7.41
C PRO A 381 -2.02 -25.51 -8.54
N GLN A 382 -0.89 -26.22 -8.61
CA GLN A 382 0.11 -26.03 -9.67
C GLN A 382 -0.44 -26.36 -11.08
N PRO A 383 0.09 -25.72 -12.15
CA PRO A 383 1.18 -24.75 -12.15
C PRO A 383 0.71 -23.31 -11.87
N CYS A 384 1.53 -22.56 -11.13
CA CYS A 384 1.31 -21.14 -10.88
C CYS A 384 2.28 -20.25 -11.65
N ILE A 385 2.06 -18.93 -11.55
CA ILE A 385 3.08 -17.94 -11.87
C ILE A 385 4.30 -18.10 -10.94
N SER A 386 5.49 -17.69 -11.39
CA SER A 386 6.75 -18.06 -10.70
C SER A 386 7.13 -17.16 -9.51
N TYR A 387 6.49 -15.99 -9.38
CA TYR A 387 6.83 -15.00 -8.37
C TYR A 387 5.57 -14.31 -7.82
N ASP A 388 5.62 -13.78 -6.60
CA ASP A 388 4.59 -12.94 -5.97
C ASP A 388 4.83 -11.44 -6.22
N GLU A 389 4.02 -10.58 -5.58
CA GLU A 389 4.14 -9.12 -5.69
C GLU A 389 5.53 -8.58 -5.28
N ARG A 390 6.21 -9.25 -4.35
CA ARG A 390 7.56 -8.90 -3.88
C ARG A 390 8.67 -9.44 -4.80
N GLY A 391 8.30 -10.21 -5.82
CA GLY A 391 9.26 -10.95 -6.64
C GLY A 391 9.85 -12.18 -5.93
N LEU A 392 9.23 -12.66 -4.86
CA LEU A 392 9.63 -13.88 -4.16
C LEU A 392 9.03 -15.13 -4.84
N PRO A 393 9.69 -16.30 -4.79
CA PRO A 393 9.26 -17.47 -5.55
C PRO A 393 7.89 -18.03 -5.14
N ARG A 394 7.21 -18.64 -6.12
CA ARG A 394 6.01 -19.48 -5.98
C ARG A 394 6.19 -20.81 -6.73
N PRO A 395 5.51 -21.92 -6.37
CA PRO A 395 4.76 -22.15 -5.13
C PRO A 395 5.70 -22.39 -3.94
N ILE A 396 5.23 -22.06 -2.74
CA ILE A 396 5.88 -22.37 -1.46
C ILE A 396 4.85 -23.01 -0.52
N ASP A 397 5.24 -24.09 0.16
CA ASP A 397 4.47 -24.70 1.26
C ASP A 397 4.32 -23.69 2.41
N GLY A 398 3.25 -22.90 2.34
CA GLY A 398 2.93 -21.77 3.18
C GLY A 398 2.26 -22.23 4.48
N ASP A 399 1.41 -23.26 4.43
CA ASP A 399 0.71 -23.81 5.60
C ASP A 399 1.53 -24.86 6.39
N GLY A 400 2.59 -25.40 5.78
CA GLY A 400 3.54 -26.32 6.40
C GLY A 400 3.09 -27.78 6.42
N ASP A 401 2.12 -28.17 5.59
CA ASP A 401 1.63 -29.55 5.49
C ASP A 401 2.56 -30.47 4.67
N GLY A 402 3.53 -29.89 3.97
CA GLY A 402 4.54 -30.58 3.17
C GLY A 402 4.26 -30.62 1.67
N GLU A 403 3.14 -30.05 1.21
CA GLU A 403 2.80 -29.89 -0.21
C GLU A 403 2.81 -28.40 -0.58
N ALA A 404 3.59 -28.03 -1.60
CA ALA A 404 3.65 -26.64 -2.05
C ALA A 404 2.57 -26.35 -3.11
N ALA A 405 1.69 -25.40 -2.81
CA ALA A 405 0.74 -24.80 -3.74
C ALA A 405 0.97 -23.28 -3.75
N CYS A 406 0.14 -22.54 -4.47
CA CYS A 406 0.21 -21.08 -4.42
C CYS A 406 -0.93 -20.52 -3.62
N ASP A 407 -0.69 -19.35 -3.07
CA ASP A 407 -1.72 -18.60 -2.40
C ASP A 407 -2.64 -17.90 -3.40
N ILE A 408 -3.92 -17.77 -3.04
CA ILE A 408 -4.84 -16.86 -3.72
C ILE A 408 -4.39 -15.43 -3.40
N GLY A 409 -4.37 -14.55 -4.40
CA GLY A 409 -3.98 -13.14 -4.25
C GLY A 409 -2.55 -12.84 -4.67
N ALA A 410 -2.14 -11.57 -4.50
CA ALA A 410 -0.86 -11.04 -4.98
C ALA A 410 0.35 -11.48 -4.16
N TYR A 411 0.12 -11.88 -2.92
CA TYR A 411 1.12 -12.34 -1.97
C TYR A 411 1.32 -13.85 -2.07
N GLU A 412 2.55 -14.33 -1.82
CA GLU A 412 2.84 -15.73 -1.54
C GLU A 412 3.57 -15.86 -0.21
N ARG A 413 2.96 -16.54 0.74
CA ARG A 413 3.53 -16.81 2.04
C ARG A 413 4.78 -17.66 1.90
N GLN A 414 5.93 -17.06 2.22
CA GLN A 414 7.17 -17.80 2.17
C GLN A 414 7.31 -18.73 3.39
N ALA A 415 8.07 -19.80 3.24
CA ALA A 415 8.41 -20.70 4.34
C ALA A 415 9.18 -20.01 5.48
N ARG A 416 9.74 -18.81 5.23
CA ARG A 416 10.39 -17.92 6.21
C ARG A 416 9.43 -16.89 6.82
N ASP A 417 8.29 -16.63 6.18
CA ASP A 417 7.13 -15.90 6.71
C ASP A 417 6.28 -16.79 7.63
N ARG A 418 6.86 -17.91 8.10
CA ARG A 418 6.36 -18.60 9.28
C ARG A 418 6.52 -17.66 10.46
N HIS A 419 5.44 -16.95 10.77
CA HIS A 419 5.32 -16.09 11.93
C HIS A 419 5.89 -16.83 13.13
N LEU A 420 6.74 -16.12 13.87
CA LEU A 420 7.11 -16.52 15.23
C LEU A 420 5.80 -16.72 16.00
N ILE A 421 4.98 -15.67 15.99
CA ILE A 421 3.69 -15.59 16.64
C ILE A 421 2.70 -14.84 15.76
N PHE A 422 1.48 -15.36 15.72
CA PHE A 422 0.30 -14.69 15.20
C PHE A 422 -0.88 -15.00 16.11
N ASP A 423 -1.56 -13.97 16.59
CA ASP A 423 -2.82 -14.10 17.32
C ASP A 423 -3.69 -12.88 17.09
N ASP A 424 -4.80 -13.07 16.37
CA ASP A 424 -5.90 -12.14 16.17
C ASP A 424 -6.99 -12.30 17.25
N PHE A 425 -6.76 -13.19 18.24
CA PHE A 425 -7.65 -13.51 19.36
C PHE A 425 -9.04 -14.01 19.00
N ASN A 426 -9.34 -14.25 17.72
CA ASN A 426 -10.68 -14.59 17.24
C ASN A 426 -11.19 -15.95 17.71
N ALA A 427 -10.29 -16.83 18.15
CA ALA A 427 -10.64 -18.06 18.85
C ALA A 427 -11.29 -17.82 20.23
N GLY A 428 -11.19 -16.61 20.78
CA GLY A 428 -11.69 -16.26 22.11
C GLY A 428 -10.89 -16.90 23.25
N ASP A 429 -9.64 -17.28 23.00
CA ASP A 429 -8.73 -17.87 23.98
C ASP A 429 -7.28 -17.38 23.82
N LEU A 430 -6.37 -17.85 24.69
CA LEU A 430 -4.94 -17.51 24.66
C LEU A 430 -4.08 -18.73 24.31
N SER A 431 -4.63 -19.70 23.58
CA SER A 431 -3.98 -20.98 23.31
C SER A 431 -2.76 -20.87 22.39
N ALA A 432 -2.64 -19.79 21.62
CA ALA A 432 -1.47 -19.47 20.82
C ALA A 432 -0.24 -19.08 21.66
N TRP A 433 -0.45 -18.68 22.92
CA TRP A 433 0.62 -18.18 23.79
C TRP A 433 1.23 -19.28 24.65
N SER A 434 2.56 -19.29 24.73
CA SER A 434 3.33 -20.27 25.50
C SER A 434 3.03 -20.21 27.00
N ARG A 435 2.72 -19.02 27.53
CA ARG A 435 2.40 -18.83 28.95
C ARG A 435 1.50 -17.61 29.18
N VAL A 436 0.66 -17.71 30.19
CA VAL A 436 -0.18 -16.61 30.70
C VAL A 436 0.23 -16.31 32.15
N VAL A 437 0.48 -15.05 32.48
CA VAL A 437 0.96 -14.63 33.81
C VAL A 437 0.14 -13.46 34.32
N THR A 438 -0.40 -13.60 35.53
CA THR A 438 -1.11 -12.53 36.25
C THR A 438 -0.72 -12.50 37.72
N ASP A 439 -0.58 -11.30 38.27
CA ASP A 439 -0.52 -11.09 39.71
C ASP A 439 -1.93 -11.12 40.34
N PRO A 440 -2.06 -11.40 41.66
CA PRO A 440 -3.36 -11.54 42.32
C PRO A 440 -4.33 -10.38 42.09
N GLY A 441 -5.43 -10.70 41.41
CA GLY A 441 -6.55 -9.79 41.15
C GLY A 441 -6.38 -8.92 39.89
N ASN A 442 -5.27 -9.04 39.16
CA ASN A 442 -5.16 -8.57 37.78
C ASN A 442 -5.72 -9.64 36.83
N THR A 443 -6.07 -9.24 35.61
CA THR A 443 -6.66 -10.15 34.60
C THR A 443 -6.00 -9.99 33.25
N ILE A 444 -5.94 -11.09 32.49
CA ILE A 444 -5.62 -11.08 31.07
C ILE A 444 -6.46 -12.14 30.35
N GLY A 445 -6.99 -11.81 29.17
CA GLY A 445 -7.82 -12.72 28.39
C GLY A 445 -8.28 -12.14 27.06
N ALA A 446 -8.67 -13.00 26.12
CA ALA A 446 -9.36 -12.60 24.91
C ALA A 446 -10.81 -12.20 25.26
N THR A 447 -11.21 -10.96 24.99
CA THR A 447 -12.53 -10.41 25.32
C THR A 447 -13.12 -9.61 24.17
N ALA A 448 -14.45 -9.62 24.06
CA ALA A 448 -15.17 -8.83 23.07
C ALA A 448 -15.09 -7.32 23.31
N ALA A 449 -14.64 -6.89 24.50
CA ALA A 449 -14.43 -5.48 24.79
C ALA A 449 -13.13 -4.94 24.20
N ALA A 450 -12.15 -5.82 23.97
CA ALA A 450 -10.87 -5.51 23.36
C ALA A 450 -10.85 -5.69 21.84
N ALA A 451 -11.94 -6.21 21.26
CA ALA A 451 -12.11 -6.41 19.82
C ALA A 451 -11.95 -5.10 19.04
N TYR A 452 -11.19 -5.16 17.94
CA TYR A 452 -11.14 -4.10 16.94
C TYR A 452 -12.11 -4.35 15.77
N ASP A 453 -11.84 -5.35 14.91
CA ASP A 453 -12.65 -5.65 13.71
C ASP A 453 -13.22 -7.08 13.68
N ALA A 454 -12.98 -7.85 14.72
CA ALA A 454 -13.39 -9.26 14.83
C ALA A 454 -13.89 -9.58 16.27
N PRO A 455 -14.44 -10.76 16.60
CA PRO A 455 -15.25 -10.90 17.81
C PRO A 455 -14.52 -10.74 19.15
N PHE A 456 -13.18 -10.78 19.18
CA PHE A 456 -12.38 -10.66 20.40
C PHE A 456 -11.05 -9.96 20.14
N GLY A 457 -10.49 -9.34 21.17
CA GLY A 457 -9.10 -8.88 21.23
C GLY A 457 -8.51 -9.20 22.62
N LEU A 458 -7.23 -8.93 22.86
CA LEU A 458 -6.59 -9.16 24.15
C LEU A 458 -6.80 -8.00 25.12
N GLU A 459 -7.43 -8.28 26.25
CA GLU A 459 -7.57 -7.34 27.36
C GLU A 459 -6.60 -7.68 28.49
N ALA A 460 -5.76 -6.71 28.90
CA ALA A 460 -4.93 -6.81 30.10
C ALA A 460 -5.34 -5.74 31.13
N SER A 461 -5.75 -6.15 32.32
CA SER A 461 -6.34 -5.25 33.34
C SER A 461 -5.61 -5.29 34.68
N LEU A 462 -5.48 -4.11 35.29
CA LEU A 462 -4.94 -3.94 36.64
C LEU A 462 -6.01 -3.50 37.64
N ASN A 463 -5.90 -3.99 38.87
CA ASN A 463 -6.81 -3.68 39.97
C ASN A 463 -6.31 -2.57 40.92
N GLY A 464 -5.19 -1.90 40.61
CA GLY A 464 -4.63 -0.84 41.46
C GLY A 464 -3.59 -1.32 42.48
N SER A 465 -3.37 -2.62 42.62
CA SER A 465 -2.28 -3.12 43.48
C SER A 465 -0.89 -3.03 42.83
N GLY A 466 -0.81 -2.64 41.56
CA GLY A 466 0.38 -2.73 40.72
C GLY A 466 0.55 -4.12 40.11
N GLY A 467 1.77 -4.45 39.69
CA GLY A 467 2.12 -5.81 39.25
C GLY A 467 2.06 -6.02 37.73
N GLN A 468 1.72 -7.24 37.34
CA GLN A 468 1.81 -7.75 35.96
C GLN A 468 0.53 -8.50 35.52
N ALA A 469 0.24 -8.41 34.23
CA ALA A 469 -0.76 -9.21 33.51
C ALA A 469 -0.33 -9.31 32.04
N TYR A 470 0.30 -10.41 31.64
CA TYR A 470 0.86 -10.57 30.29
C TYR A 470 0.77 -12.01 29.77
N VAL A 471 0.83 -12.13 28.45
CA VAL A 471 1.09 -13.37 27.72
C VAL A 471 2.55 -13.40 27.29
N GLU A 472 3.11 -14.60 27.20
CA GLU A 472 4.50 -14.85 26.81
C GLU A 472 4.54 -15.87 25.70
N ASP A 473 5.44 -15.64 24.76
CA ASP A 473 5.66 -16.51 23.61
C ASP A 473 7.14 -16.83 23.43
N ASP A 474 7.42 -18.13 23.32
CA ASP A 474 8.76 -18.71 23.27
C ASP A 474 9.18 -19.08 21.82
N SER A 475 8.38 -18.73 20.81
CA SER A 475 8.64 -19.06 19.40
C SER A 475 9.89 -18.38 18.82
N ALA A 476 10.34 -17.29 19.47
CA ALA A 476 11.48 -16.47 19.10
C ALA A 476 12.85 -17.11 19.32
N ALA A 477 12.89 -18.35 19.79
CA ALA A 477 14.06 -19.03 20.32
C ALA A 477 15.33 -18.85 19.45
N ASP A 478 16.29 -18.10 19.99
CA ASP A 478 17.64 -17.85 19.45
C ASP A 478 17.72 -16.94 18.21
N ASP A 479 16.73 -16.08 17.99
CA ASP A 479 16.69 -15.18 16.82
C ASP A 479 17.51 -13.88 17.02
N THR A 480 18.26 -13.49 15.99
CA THR A 480 19.17 -12.34 15.99
C THR A 480 18.56 -11.07 15.38
N HIS A 481 17.44 -11.20 14.68
CA HIS A 481 16.73 -10.11 14.01
C HIS A 481 15.25 -10.44 14.01
N LEU A 482 14.45 -9.58 14.64
CA LEU A 482 13.02 -9.80 14.78
C LEU A 482 12.24 -8.52 14.57
N PHE A 483 11.06 -8.69 14.01
CA PHE A 483 10.04 -7.68 13.88
C PHE A 483 8.80 -8.10 14.68
N TRP A 484 8.14 -7.12 15.30
CA TRP A 484 6.85 -7.29 15.97
C TRP A 484 5.92 -6.15 15.62
N SER A 485 4.66 -6.52 15.40
CA SER A 485 3.57 -5.61 15.19
C SER A 485 2.35 -6.02 16.00
N PHE A 486 1.57 -5.04 16.45
CA PHE A 486 0.29 -5.28 17.10
C PHE A 486 -0.52 -3.99 17.16
N LEU A 487 -1.82 -4.14 17.15
CA LEU A 487 -2.74 -3.07 17.47
C LEU A 487 -2.72 -2.81 18.99
N PHE A 488 -2.67 -1.54 19.39
CA PHE A 488 -2.65 -1.15 20.80
C PHE A 488 -3.62 -0.01 21.09
N ASN A 489 -4.53 -0.23 22.02
CA ASN A 489 -5.36 0.83 22.59
C ASN A 489 -5.04 1.01 24.07
N ALA A 490 -4.49 2.18 24.41
CA ALA A 490 -4.22 2.55 25.79
C ALA A 490 -5.50 2.63 26.63
N ASN A 491 -6.66 2.87 25.99
CA ASN A 491 -7.98 2.92 26.60
C ASN A 491 -8.02 3.91 27.79
N GLU A 492 -9.09 3.93 28.58
CA GLU A 492 -9.24 4.82 29.74
C GLU A 492 -8.58 4.26 31.02
N MET A 493 -7.31 3.83 30.93
CA MET A 493 -6.57 3.41 32.11
C MET A 493 -6.28 4.60 33.04
N SER A 494 -6.65 4.48 34.31
CA SER A 494 -6.39 5.48 35.34
C SER A 494 -4.97 5.33 35.87
N MET A 495 -4.15 6.37 35.67
CA MET A 495 -2.75 6.43 36.05
C MET A 495 -2.49 7.73 36.83
N ALA A 496 -1.65 7.68 37.86
CA ALA A 496 -1.21 8.90 38.54
C ALA A 496 -0.18 9.67 37.69
N ASP A 497 -0.04 10.97 37.91
CA ASP A 497 0.91 11.80 37.15
C ASP A 497 2.33 11.21 37.17
N ASN A 498 2.96 11.18 36.00
CA ASN A 498 4.31 10.72 35.77
C ASN A 498 4.58 9.25 36.16
N THR A 499 3.53 8.41 36.17
CA THR A 499 3.64 6.95 36.29
C THR A 499 3.84 6.29 34.93
N ARG A 500 4.43 5.09 34.94
CA ARG A 500 4.80 4.36 33.72
C ARG A 500 4.79 2.86 33.94
N HIS A 501 4.48 2.10 32.90
CA HIS A 501 4.65 0.66 32.88
C HIS A 501 5.00 0.15 31.49
N LYS A 502 5.42 -1.11 31.44
CA LYS A 502 5.94 -1.73 30.23
C LYS A 502 4.85 -2.56 29.59
N ILE A 503 4.63 -2.37 28.30
CA ILE A 503 3.55 -3.05 27.56
C ILE A 503 4.05 -4.13 26.58
N PHE A 504 5.34 -4.10 26.24
CA PHE A 504 5.99 -5.13 25.45
C PHE A 504 7.46 -5.29 25.89
N GLN A 505 7.97 -6.53 25.87
CA GLN A 505 9.36 -6.85 26.19
C GLN A 505 9.87 -8.04 25.39
N ALA A 506 11.13 -7.97 24.97
CA ALA A 506 11.89 -9.11 24.43
C ALA A 506 13.06 -9.49 25.37
N TYR A 507 13.34 -10.78 25.49
CA TYR A 507 14.31 -11.31 26.45
C TYR A 507 15.22 -12.38 25.84
N GLN A 508 16.48 -12.39 26.28
CA GLN A 508 17.32 -13.59 26.36
C GLN A 508 16.94 -14.37 27.63
N ARG A 509 16.89 -15.70 27.57
CA ARG A 509 16.48 -16.58 28.68
C ARG A 509 17.62 -16.98 29.62
N ALA A 510 18.82 -17.18 29.09
CA ALA A 510 19.96 -17.68 29.88
C ALA A 510 21.27 -16.94 29.56
N PRO A 511 21.72 -15.99 30.41
CA PRO A 511 21.01 -15.46 31.58
C PRO A 511 19.75 -14.67 31.20
N LEU A 512 18.81 -14.52 32.15
CA LEU A 512 17.60 -13.74 31.89
C LEU A 512 17.94 -12.26 31.76
N VAL A 513 18.00 -11.75 30.52
CA VAL A 513 18.32 -10.36 30.20
C VAL A 513 17.22 -9.77 29.35
N ARG A 514 16.74 -8.58 29.71
CA ARG A 514 15.77 -7.85 28.90
C ARG A 514 16.53 -7.09 27.82
N LEU A 515 16.20 -7.32 26.56
CA LEU A 515 16.86 -6.72 25.41
C LEU A 515 16.11 -5.47 24.94
N VAL A 516 14.79 -5.58 24.77
CA VAL A 516 13.92 -4.51 24.28
C VAL A 516 12.77 -4.27 25.25
N THR A 517 12.31 -3.02 25.38
CA THR A 517 11.06 -2.71 26.08
C THR A 517 10.32 -1.54 25.47
N LEU A 518 9.02 -1.72 25.24
CA LEU A 518 8.07 -0.63 24.98
C LEU A 518 7.47 -0.17 26.30
N VAL A 519 7.45 1.14 26.52
CA VAL A 519 7.00 1.76 27.78
C VAL A 519 5.90 2.75 27.49
N LEU A 520 4.79 2.64 28.23
CA LEU A 520 3.73 3.63 28.31
C LEU A 520 3.95 4.54 29.52
N ARG A 521 3.71 5.84 29.36
CA ARG A 521 3.71 6.83 30.44
C ARG A 521 2.47 7.70 30.36
N TYR A 522 1.93 8.04 31.53
CA TYR A 522 0.93 9.09 31.68
C TYR A 522 1.54 10.35 32.32
N ARG A 523 1.12 11.53 31.86
CA ARG A 523 1.36 12.81 32.53
C ARG A 523 0.15 13.72 32.49
N ASP A 524 -0.13 14.37 33.62
CA ASP A 524 -1.21 15.34 33.72
C ASP A 524 -0.99 16.51 32.76
N GLY A 525 -1.95 16.73 31.87
CA GLY A 525 -1.88 17.79 30.85
C GLY A 525 -1.09 17.45 29.58
N GLU A 526 -0.29 16.37 29.57
CA GLU A 526 0.39 15.85 28.37
C GLU A 526 -0.29 14.58 27.81
N GLY A 527 -1.03 13.84 28.63
CA GLY A 527 -1.69 12.59 28.24
C GLY A 527 -0.75 11.38 28.24
N MET A 528 -1.13 10.36 27.47
CA MET A 528 -0.37 9.11 27.32
C MET A 528 0.71 9.26 26.25
N ALA A 529 1.86 8.62 26.45
CA ALA A 529 2.94 8.59 25.49
C ALA A 529 3.68 7.24 25.50
N LEU A 530 4.20 6.85 24.32
CA LEU A 530 5.02 5.66 24.12
C LEU A 530 6.49 6.01 23.92
N ARG A 531 7.37 5.06 24.27
CA ARG A 531 8.77 5.02 23.84
C ARG A 531 9.29 3.59 23.84
N VAL A 532 10.27 3.32 22.98
CA VAL A 532 11.03 2.07 23.01
C VAL A 532 12.39 2.28 23.69
N LYS A 533 12.98 1.19 24.19
CA LYS A 533 14.36 1.17 24.69
C LYS A 533 15.05 -0.14 24.34
N VAL A 534 16.36 -0.06 24.10
CA VAL A 534 17.27 -1.21 23.87
C VAL A 534 18.34 -1.26 24.97
N HIS A 535 18.75 -2.46 25.33
CA HIS A 535 19.82 -2.75 26.28
C HIS A 535 21.18 -2.79 25.57
N GLU A 536 22.18 -2.11 26.12
CA GLU A 536 23.57 -2.15 25.62
C GLU A 536 24.44 -3.12 26.43
N ASP A 537 25.57 -3.51 25.85
CA ASP A 537 26.54 -4.43 26.44
C ASP A 537 27.15 -3.94 27.75
N ASP A 538 27.26 -2.61 27.94
CA ASP A 538 27.72 -2.00 29.18
C ASP A 538 26.65 -1.96 30.29
N GLY A 539 25.44 -2.48 29.99
CA GLY A 539 24.28 -2.50 30.88
C GLY A 539 23.44 -1.23 30.85
N SER A 540 23.79 -0.25 30.03
CA SER A 540 23.01 0.97 29.82
C SER A 540 21.77 0.69 28.96
N TRP A 541 20.91 1.71 28.84
CA TRP A 541 19.72 1.64 28.01
C TRP A 541 19.59 2.90 27.17
N ILE A 542 19.68 2.74 25.86
CA ILE A 542 19.29 3.76 24.89
C ILE A 542 17.77 3.72 24.77
N GLY A 543 17.13 4.86 24.53
CA GLY A 543 15.74 4.80 24.08
C GLY A 543 15.27 6.05 23.38
N SER A 544 14.18 5.88 22.65
CA SER A 544 13.60 6.90 21.81
C SER A 544 13.08 8.09 22.61
N SER A 545 12.75 9.16 21.88
CA SER A 545 11.90 10.23 22.40
C SER A 545 10.54 9.68 22.84
N TRP A 546 9.87 10.41 23.74
CA TRP A 546 8.48 10.13 24.10
C TRP A 546 7.57 10.70 23.03
N GLN A 547 6.67 9.88 22.49
CA GLN A 547 5.69 10.32 21.51
C GLN A 547 4.26 10.16 22.04
N PRO A 548 3.42 11.20 21.91
CA PRO A 548 2.05 11.17 22.43
C PRO A 548 1.18 10.18 21.64
N ILE A 549 0.22 9.57 22.33
CA ILE A 549 -0.80 8.71 21.70
C ILE A 549 -2.20 9.13 22.16
N SER A 550 -3.20 8.89 21.30
CA SER A 550 -4.60 9.06 21.67
C SER A 550 -5.11 7.88 22.49
N THR A 551 -6.11 8.12 23.34
CA THR A 551 -6.89 7.06 24.01
C THR A 551 -8.25 6.83 23.35
N SER A 552 -8.58 7.57 22.28
CA SER A 552 -9.87 7.51 21.59
C SER A 552 -10.00 6.31 20.63
N GLY A 553 -8.90 5.61 20.36
CA GLY A 553 -8.85 4.50 19.43
C GLY A 553 -7.46 3.85 19.44
N PRO A 554 -7.32 2.68 18.79
CA PRO A 554 -6.05 1.99 18.73
C PRO A 554 -5.04 2.68 17.80
N VAL A 555 -3.78 2.33 17.99
CA VAL A 555 -2.67 2.62 17.06
C VAL A 555 -1.99 1.30 16.69
N TRP A 556 -1.57 1.15 15.44
CA TRP A 556 -0.65 0.08 15.08
C TRP A 556 0.74 0.39 15.61
N VAL A 557 1.36 -0.54 16.32
CA VAL A 557 2.71 -0.41 16.87
C VAL A 557 3.66 -1.31 16.09
N PHE A 558 4.84 -0.78 15.78
CA PHE A 558 5.90 -1.48 15.06
C PHE A 558 7.21 -1.42 15.84
N ILE A 559 7.86 -2.56 16.02
CA ILE A 559 9.16 -2.67 16.67
C ILE A 559 10.02 -3.63 15.87
N GLU A 560 11.19 -3.18 15.45
CA GLU A 560 12.19 -4.04 14.83
C GLU A 560 13.50 -3.96 15.62
N TRP A 561 14.07 -5.11 15.93
CA TRP A 561 15.31 -5.22 16.66
C TRP A 561 16.29 -6.11 15.91
N GLU A 562 17.52 -5.62 15.77
CA GLU A 562 18.64 -6.35 15.21
C GLU A 562 19.81 -6.35 16.19
N ARG A 563 20.41 -7.53 16.36
CA ARG A 563 21.61 -7.73 17.16
C ARG A 563 22.84 -7.25 16.39
N ALA A 564 23.75 -6.57 17.07
CA ALA A 564 25.05 -6.21 16.53
C ALA A 564 25.81 -7.47 16.06
N THR A 565 26.55 -7.35 14.96
CA THR A 565 27.05 -8.50 14.20
C THR A 565 28.19 -9.24 14.92
N ALA A 566 28.90 -8.56 15.81
CA ALA A 566 30.03 -9.10 16.55
C ALA A 566 30.34 -8.27 17.81
N PRO A 567 31.07 -8.86 18.79
CA PRO A 567 31.49 -8.15 19.99
C PRO A 567 32.19 -6.82 19.70
N GLY A 568 31.61 -5.72 20.19
CA GLY A 568 32.13 -4.36 20.02
C GLY A 568 31.80 -3.72 18.67
N ALA A 569 30.96 -4.35 17.85
CA ALA A 569 30.35 -3.71 16.69
C ALA A 569 29.15 -2.85 17.14
N THR A 570 28.99 -1.67 16.55
CA THR A 570 27.90 -0.74 16.87
C THR A 570 26.86 -0.72 15.76
N ASP A 571 26.65 -1.85 15.11
CA ASP A 571 25.74 -2.01 13.97
C ASP A 571 24.39 -2.63 14.36
N GLY A 572 24.12 -2.81 15.66
CA GLY A 572 22.78 -3.15 16.15
C GLY A 572 21.80 -2.01 15.93
N ILE A 573 20.53 -2.36 15.72
CA ILE A 573 19.46 -1.41 15.38
C ILE A 573 18.23 -1.68 16.26
N LEU A 574 17.53 -0.61 16.65
CA LEU A 574 16.18 -0.68 17.17
C LEU A 574 15.33 0.40 16.49
N LEU A 575 14.34 -0.04 15.73
CA LEU A 575 13.36 0.82 15.06
C LEU A 575 12.03 0.75 15.80
N PHE A 576 11.36 1.90 15.91
CA PHE A 576 10.05 2.01 16.53
C PHE A 576 9.22 3.08 15.84
N GLU A 577 8.00 2.71 15.47
CA GLU A 577 6.97 3.63 15.00
C GLU A 577 5.57 3.15 15.42
N PHE A 578 4.59 4.01 15.26
CA PHE A 578 3.18 3.65 15.35
C PHE A 578 2.34 4.58 14.48
N THR A 579 1.09 4.20 14.17
CA THR A 579 0.20 5.04 13.35
C THR A 579 0.00 6.42 13.96
N GLY A 580 0.38 7.47 13.22
CA GLY A 580 0.34 8.86 13.69
C GLY A 580 1.53 9.29 14.55
N GLY A 581 2.48 8.39 14.81
CA GLY A 581 3.79 8.68 15.41
C GLY A 581 4.86 8.99 14.35
N GLU A 582 6.01 9.49 14.80
CA GLU A 582 7.19 9.70 13.96
C GLU A 582 8.10 8.47 14.04
N LEU A 583 8.65 8.01 12.92
CA LEU A 583 9.62 6.92 12.91
C LEU A 583 10.86 7.28 13.77
N GLN A 584 11.27 6.38 14.67
CA GLN A 584 12.46 6.54 15.49
C GLN A 584 13.42 5.39 15.23
N THR A 585 14.59 5.71 14.67
CA THR A 585 15.68 4.75 14.47
C THR A 585 16.77 4.98 15.51
N LEU A 586 17.07 3.96 16.31
CA LEU A 586 18.22 3.95 17.21
C LEU A 586 19.32 3.11 16.55
N THR A 587 20.47 3.72 16.33
CA THR A 587 21.66 3.14 15.70
C THR A 587 22.87 3.32 16.61
N GLU A 588 24.05 2.88 16.17
CA GLU A 588 25.28 2.89 16.96
C GLU A 588 25.17 2.04 18.24
N ILE A 589 24.41 0.93 18.18
CA ILE A 589 24.12 0.08 19.34
C ILE A 589 25.06 -1.13 19.35
N ASP A 590 25.74 -1.34 20.48
CA ASP A 590 26.50 -2.56 20.82
C ASP A 590 25.64 -3.41 21.78
N ASN A 591 24.88 -4.36 21.24
CA ASN A 591 23.88 -5.16 21.98
C ASN A 591 24.06 -6.68 21.83
N ASP A 592 25.26 -7.15 21.46
CA ASP A 592 25.46 -8.56 21.15
C ASP A 592 25.87 -9.42 22.36
N ALA A 593 26.37 -8.85 23.46
CA ALA A 593 26.80 -9.63 24.63
C ALA A 593 25.63 -10.21 25.45
N ALA A 594 24.44 -9.61 25.36
CA ALA A 594 23.27 -10.05 26.09
C ALA A 594 22.62 -11.33 25.51
N GLY A 595 22.97 -11.71 24.27
CA GLY A 595 22.43 -12.88 23.57
C GLY A 595 21.36 -12.52 22.54
N ASN A 596 20.64 -13.54 22.09
CA ASN A 596 19.59 -13.45 21.08
C ASN A 596 18.23 -13.22 21.76
N VAL A 597 17.18 -12.94 20.99
CA VAL A 597 15.84 -13.00 21.57
C VAL A 597 15.46 -14.46 21.71
N ASP A 598 14.98 -14.86 22.89
CA ASP A 598 14.48 -16.20 23.17
C ASP A 598 12.95 -16.22 23.34
N PHE A 599 12.37 -15.11 23.81
CA PHE A 599 10.92 -14.99 24.02
C PHE A 599 10.49 -13.53 24.15
N ILE A 600 9.20 -13.30 23.93
CA ILE A 600 8.55 -12.00 24.10
C ILE A 600 7.42 -12.04 25.11
N ARG A 601 7.06 -10.87 25.64
CA ARG A 601 5.91 -10.67 26.51
C ARG A 601 5.06 -9.51 26.01
N LEU A 602 3.75 -9.72 25.93
CA LEU A 602 2.76 -8.72 25.54
C LEU A 602 1.68 -8.59 26.61
N GLY A 603 1.20 -7.36 26.84
CA GLY A 603 0.28 -7.02 27.93
C GLY A 603 0.97 -6.13 28.94
N ILE A 604 0.51 -6.07 30.18
CA ILE A 604 1.16 -5.26 31.23
C ILE A 604 2.30 -6.06 31.86
N THR A 605 3.45 -6.03 31.20
CA THR A 605 4.65 -6.81 31.52
C THR A 605 5.39 -6.31 32.77
N GLY A 606 4.96 -5.19 33.36
CA GLY A 606 5.31 -4.76 34.72
C GLY A 606 5.84 -3.34 34.84
N GLY A 607 6.14 -2.97 36.08
CA GLY A 607 6.51 -1.60 36.46
C GLY A 607 5.31 -0.70 36.76
N ALA A 608 4.07 -1.23 36.74
CA ALA A 608 2.88 -0.48 37.09
C ALA A 608 2.92 -0.03 38.56
N ASP A 609 2.72 1.27 38.76
CA ASP A 609 2.69 1.89 40.08
C ASP A 609 1.39 1.52 40.83
N PRO A 610 1.43 1.39 42.17
CA PRO A 610 0.22 1.25 42.96
C PRO A 610 -0.75 2.41 42.71
N GLY A 611 -2.03 2.09 42.48
CA GLY A 611 -3.07 3.02 42.08
C GLY A 611 -3.46 2.95 40.60
N THR A 612 -2.64 2.35 39.74
CA THR A 612 -2.99 2.17 38.33
C THR A 612 -4.11 1.14 38.15
N THR A 613 -5.26 1.58 37.63
CA THR A 613 -6.47 0.75 37.46
C THR A 613 -7.07 0.88 36.07
N GLY A 614 -7.67 -0.19 35.55
CA GLY A 614 -8.27 -0.22 34.22
C GLY A 614 -7.60 -1.23 33.29
N SER A 615 -7.89 -1.14 32.00
CA SER A 615 -7.46 -2.11 30.98
C SER A 615 -6.71 -1.44 29.84
N HIS A 616 -5.78 -2.17 29.23
CA HIS A 616 -5.30 -1.92 27.88
C HIS A 616 -5.81 -3.00 26.95
N PHE A 617 -6.06 -2.63 25.70
CA PHE A 617 -6.45 -3.58 24.67
C PHE A 617 -5.35 -3.74 23.64
N PHE A 618 -5.17 -4.96 23.17
CA PHE A 618 -4.25 -5.33 22.10
C PHE A 618 -5.01 -6.19 21.11
N ASP A 619 -4.67 -6.11 19.84
CA ASP A 619 -5.26 -6.95 18.81
C ASP A 619 -4.24 -7.21 17.69
N ASP A 620 -4.57 -8.14 16.79
CA ASP A 620 -3.79 -8.45 15.58
C ASP A 620 -2.27 -8.54 15.82
N VAL A 621 -1.88 -9.43 16.74
CA VAL A 621 -0.48 -9.55 17.15
C VAL A 621 0.29 -10.38 16.13
N TRP A 622 1.42 -9.85 15.69
CA TRP A 622 2.29 -10.49 14.72
C TRP A 622 3.77 -10.34 15.09
N GLY A 623 4.57 -11.40 14.86
CA GLY A 623 6.03 -11.33 14.87
C GLY A 623 6.69 -12.20 13.81
N ALA A 624 7.81 -11.74 13.25
CA ALA A 624 8.53 -12.38 12.15
C ALA A 624 10.06 -12.28 12.28
N ARG A 625 10.79 -13.14 11.55
CA ARG A 625 12.27 -13.26 11.53
C ARG A 625 12.95 -12.40 10.46
N GLN A 626 12.19 -11.62 9.70
CA GLN A 626 12.74 -10.85 8.59
C GLN A 626 12.67 -9.34 8.86
N PRO A 627 13.68 -8.58 8.39
CA PRO A 627 13.73 -7.13 8.53
C PRO A 627 12.55 -6.42 7.84
N LEU A 628 12.17 -5.25 8.37
CA LEU A 628 11.49 -4.21 7.58
C LEU A 628 12.51 -3.30 6.86
N LEU A 629 13.82 -3.54 7.00
CA LEU A 629 14.91 -2.72 6.42
C LEU A 629 15.87 -3.50 5.52
#